data_AF-A0A1I4KN41-F1
#
_entry.id   AF-A0A1I4KN41-F1
#
_cell.length_a   1.000
_cell.length_b   1.000
_cell.length_c   1.000
_cell.angle_alpha   90.00
_cell.angle_beta   90.00
_cell.angle_gamma   90.00
#
_symmetry.space_group_name_H-M   'P 1'
#
loop_
_entity.id
_entity.type
_entity.pdbx_description
1 polymer ?
#
loop_
_entity_poly.entity_id
_entity_poly.type
_entity_poly.pdbx_seq_one_letter_code
_entity_poly.pdbx_strand_id
1 'polypeptide(L)'
;MVIIAGVLALLVGPLPAFASDQSGGGADRSGGAERSGRAEPDPLEGLSGAPTAPSVAEVEQYVTFVVNDLQKNWAAWFRAQGIAKEPDVVVHLVGPGESYRTTCVDRTGTSPVVTSEYQNLFYCSTDTGRAADGTDVVGSMVLPVVTLQRMWSGDILGFRSSVPGDFAAAVSVAHEFGHSVVDERGTALGGSRPTGQNLELIADCMAGVWMAWVQREGLLEAGDVEEAIATLEALSGTTATSGWNRSGGDRVQALNAGFSGGGPEACIGAYWK
;
A
#
# COMPACT_ATOMS: atom_id res chain seq x y z
N MET A 1 49.54 -39.47 -13.04
CA MET A 1 48.54 -39.44 -14.13
C MET A 1 48.37 -37.97 -14.52
N VAL A 2 49.22 -37.47 -15.43
CA VAL A 2 48.94 -37.16 -16.85
C VAL A 2 48.40 -35.71 -17.04
N ILE A 3 49.31 -34.84 -17.53
CA ILE A 3 49.16 -33.72 -18.51
C ILE A 3 48.42 -32.45 -18.01
N ILE A 4 49.11 -31.35 -17.70
CA ILE A 4 49.73 -30.29 -18.56
C ILE A 4 48.72 -29.43 -19.35
N ALA A 5 48.57 -28.19 -18.86
CA ALA A 5 48.56 -26.87 -19.52
C ALA A 5 47.80 -26.62 -20.85
N GLY A 6 47.14 -25.46 -20.91
CA GLY A 6 46.80 -24.80 -22.17
C GLY A 6 45.93 -23.54 -22.02
N VAL A 7 46.58 -22.39 -21.80
CA VAL A 7 46.04 -21.03 -21.90
C VAL A 7 45.86 -20.63 -23.36
N LEU A 8 44.76 -19.97 -23.75
CA LEU A 8 44.81 -18.80 -24.67
C LEU A 8 43.48 -18.03 -24.74
N ALA A 9 43.57 -16.71 -24.62
CA ALA A 9 42.50 -15.74 -24.81
C ALA A 9 42.54 -15.14 -26.23
N LEU A 10 41.37 -14.67 -26.73
CA LEU A 10 41.10 -13.32 -27.30
C LEU A 10 40.03 -13.33 -28.40
N LEU A 11 38.98 -12.53 -28.17
CA LEU A 11 38.26 -11.55 -29.02
C LEU A 11 37.80 -11.92 -30.46
N VAL A 12 36.55 -11.51 -30.77
CA VAL A 12 36.14 -10.51 -31.80
C VAL A 12 34.76 -10.87 -32.43
N GLY A 13 33.77 -9.96 -32.27
CA GLY A 13 32.90 -9.43 -33.34
C GLY A 13 31.56 -10.14 -33.70
N PRO A 14 30.55 -9.42 -34.26
CA PRO A 14 29.14 -9.82 -34.18
C PRO A 14 28.35 -9.97 -35.53
N LEU A 15 27.13 -10.53 -35.43
CA LEU A 15 25.96 -10.54 -36.36
C LEU A 15 26.06 -11.40 -37.67
N PRO A 16 24.93 -11.91 -38.24
CA PRO A 16 23.97 -11.08 -38.99
C PRO A 16 22.46 -11.37 -38.76
N ALA A 17 21.67 -10.38 -39.14
CA ALA A 17 20.22 -10.40 -39.34
C ALA A 17 19.84 -11.13 -40.65
N PHE A 18 18.60 -11.63 -40.72
CA PHE A 18 17.95 -11.98 -41.98
C PHE A 18 16.48 -11.49 -41.98
N ALA A 19 16.14 -10.78 -43.06
CA ALA A 19 14.79 -10.43 -43.48
C ALA A 19 14.60 -10.88 -44.95
N SER A 20 13.41 -11.36 -45.30
CA SER A 20 12.78 -11.44 -46.64
C SER A 20 11.45 -12.19 -46.44
N ASP A 21 10.25 -11.61 -46.53
CA ASP A 21 9.51 -10.91 -47.60
C ASP A 21 8.60 -11.83 -48.46
N GLN A 22 7.29 -11.57 -48.31
CA GLN A 22 6.08 -11.71 -49.16
C GLN A 22 5.83 -12.91 -50.11
N SER A 23 4.62 -13.51 -50.03
CA SER A 23 3.47 -13.18 -50.91
C SER A 23 2.31 -14.22 -50.92
N GLY A 24 1.06 -13.70 -50.96
CA GLY A 24 -0.18 -14.34 -51.46
C GLY A 24 -0.86 -15.38 -50.54
N GLY A 25 -2.17 -15.41 -50.27
CA GLY A 25 -3.35 -14.70 -50.74
C GLY A 25 -4.57 -15.63 -50.51
N GLY A 26 -5.73 -15.08 -50.10
CA GLY A 26 -7.04 -15.74 -50.27
C GLY A 26 -7.74 -16.35 -49.05
N ALA A 27 -8.78 -15.64 -48.60
CA ALA A 27 -10.00 -16.00 -47.84
C ALA A 27 -10.30 -17.48 -47.47
N ASP A 28 -10.80 -17.73 -46.24
CA ASP A 28 -12.25 -17.71 -45.93
C ASP A 28 -12.51 -17.81 -44.41
N ARG A 29 -13.70 -17.34 -44.02
CA ARG A 29 -14.26 -17.11 -42.69
C ARG A 29 -14.71 -18.41 -42.00
N SER A 30 -14.51 -18.49 -40.69
CA SER A 30 -15.47 -19.12 -39.78
C SER A 30 -15.33 -18.52 -38.38
N GLY A 31 -16.43 -17.92 -37.91
CA GLY A 31 -16.47 -17.07 -36.72
C GLY A 31 -16.21 -17.81 -35.41
N GLY A 32 -15.43 -17.14 -34.55
CA GLY A 32 -15.45 -17.31 -33.11
C GLY A 32 -16.00 -16.03 -32.50
N ALA A 33 -17.06 -16.15 -31.70
CA ALA A 33 -17.71 -15.03 -31.04
C ALA A 33 -16.71 -14.31 -30.11
N GLU A 34 -16.37 -13.07 -30.44
CA GLU A 34 -15.71 -12.15 -29.52
C GLU A 34 -16.67 -11.85 -28.38
N ARG A 35 -16.36 -12.42 -27.21
CA ARG A 35 -16.99 -12.04 -25.96
C ARG A 35 -16.49 -10.64 -25.62
N SER A 36 -17.24 -9.64 -26.08
CA SER A 36 -17.13 -8.24 -25.64
C SER A 36 -17.44 -8.17 -24.14
N GLY A 37 -16.47 -8.57 -23.31
CA GLY A 37 -16.39 -8.14 -21.93
C GLY A 37 -15.92 -6.70 -21.96
N ARG A 38 -16.84 -5.76 -21.80
CA ARG A 38 -16.48 -4.39 -21.47
C ARG A 38 -15.77 -4.47 -20.12
N ALA A 39 -14.46 -4.20 -20.08
CA ALA A 39 -13.79 -3.92 -18.82
C ALA A 39 -14.59 -2.80 -18.13
N GLU A 40 -14.89 -2.97 -16.85
CA GLU A 40 -15.42 -1.84 -16.08
C GLU A 40 -14.42 -0.68 -16.19
N PRO A 41 -14.89 0.55 -16.40
CA PRO A 41 -13.99 1.70 -16.39
C PRO A 41 -13.25 1.71 -15.06
N ASP A 42 -11.95 1.98 -15.11
CA ASP A 42 -11.14 2.10 -13.91
C ASP A 42 -11.75 3.21 -13.03
N PRO A 43 -12.20 2.91 -11.80
CA PRO A 43 -12.75 3.91 -10.89
C PRO A 43 -11.76 5.05 -10.58
N LEU A 44 -10.47 4.84 -10.86
CA LEU A 44 -9.40 5.80 -10.68
C LEU A 44 -9.14 6.68 -11.92
N GLU A 45 -9.66 6.31 -13.11
CA GLU A 45 -9.44 7.05 -14.35
C GLU A 45 -10.10 8.44 -14.27
N GLY A 46 -9.27 9.47 -14.03
CA GLY A 46 -9.69 10.88 -13.99
C GLY A 46 -9.73 11.52 -12.59
N LEU A 47 -9.28 10.83 -11.54
CA LEU A 47 -9.06 11.44 -10.22
C LEU A 47 -7.74 12.23 -10.13
N SER A 48 -6.84 12.05 -11.11
CA SER A 48 -5.54 12.70 -11.16
C SER A 48 -5.48 13.84 -12.19
N GLY A 49 -5.52 15.08 -11.69
CA GLY A 49 -5.25 16.29 -12.47
C GLY A 49 -5.52 17.59 -11.71
N ALA A 50 -4.49 18.21 -11.11
CA ALA A 50 -4.63 19.46 -10.33
C ALA A 50 -5.13 20.65 -11.18
N PRO A 51 -5.99 21.56 -10.65
CA PRO A 51 -5.57 22.56 -9.64
C PRO A 51 -6.57 22.81 -8.48
N THR A 52 -7.61 22.02 -8.32
CA THR A 52 -8.54 22.12 -7.18
C THR A 52 -8.35 20.92 -6.25
N ALA A 53 -8.26 21.19 -4.95
CA ALA A 53 -8.33 20.14 -3.94
C ALA A 53 -9.59 19.29 -4.21
N PRO A 54 -9.51 17.96 -4.07
CA PRO A 54 -10.64 17.10 -4.36
C PRO A 54 -11.79 17.43 -3.43
N SER A 55 -13.01 17.12 -3.84
CA SER A 55 -14.14 17.13 -2.93
C SER A 55 -14.01 16.04 -1.87
N VAL A 56 -14.71 16.21 -0.75
CA VAL A 56 -14.80 15.20 0.32
C VAL A 56 -15.31 13.86 -0.24
N ALA A 57 -16.27 13.91 -1.16
CA ALA A 57 -16.85 12.71 -1.77
C ALA A 57 -15.85 11.95 -2.66
N GLU A 58 -14.99 12.67 -3.41
CA GLU A 58 -13.92 12.04 -4.20
C GLU A 58 -12.90 11.33 -3.30
N VAL A 59 -12.55 11.94 -2.17
CA VAL A 59 -11.63 11.33 -1.19
C VAL A 59 -12.27 10.10 -0.54
N GLU A 60 -13.54 10.15 -0.17
CA GLU A 60 -14.26 8.98 0.38
C GLU A 60 -14.32 7.83 -0.62
N GLN A 61 -14.60 8.11 -1.89
CA GLN A 61 -14.63 7.12 -2.96
C GLN A 61 -13.26 6.49 -3.20
N TYR A 62 -12.23 7.32 -3.30
CA TYR A 62 -10.85 6.86 -3.48
C TYR A 62 -10.37 5.99 -2.32
N VAL A 63 -10.56 6.45 -1.08
CA VAL A 63 -10.13 5.70 0.11
C VAL A 63 -10.92 4.40 0.25
N THR A 64 -12.22 4.40 -0.08
CA THR A 64 -13.02 3.18 -0.12
C THR A 64 -12.48 2.18 -1.15
N PHE A 65 -12.09 2.65 -2.34
CA PHE A 65 -11.45 1.81 -3.34
C PHE A 65 -10.14 1.20 -2.79
N VAL A 66 -9.25 2.04 -2.23
CA VAL A 66 -7.96 1.60 -1.68
C VAL A 66 -8.14 0.55 -0.60
N VAL A 67 -9.04 0.78 0.37
CA VAL A 67 -9.36 -0.18 1.43
C VAL A 67 -9.89 -1.50 0.87
N ASN A 68 -10.81 -1.45 -0.10
CA ASN A 68 -11.37 -2.65 -0.71
C ASN A 68 -10.32 -3.47 -1.46
N ASP A 69 -9.39 -2.81 -2.16
CA ASP A 69 -8.31 -3.50 -2.86
C ASP A 69 -7.27 -4.09 -1.88
N LEU A 70 -6.93 -3.36 -0.82
CA LEU A 70 -6.12 -3.88 0.30
C LEU A 70 -6.76 -5.13 0.89
N GLN A 71 -8.05 -5.07 1.24
CA GLN A 71 -8.83 -6.18 1.77
C GLN A 71 -8.79 -7.38 0.82
N LYS A 72 -9.10 -7.18 -0.46
CA LYS A 72 -9.10 -8.22 -1.49
C LYS A 72 -7.76 -8.95 -1.57
N ASN A 73 -6.65 -8.20 -1.66
CA ASN A 73 -5.32 -8.76 -1.84
C ASN A 73 -4.81 -9.47 -0.58
N TRP A 74 -4.99 -8.87 0.59
CA TRP A 74 -4.56 -9.48 1.85
C TRP A 74 -5.41 -10.69 2.24
N ALA A 75 -6.74 -10.65 2.05
CA ALA A 75 -7.60 -11.81 2.20
C ALA A 75 -7.13 -12.99 1.34
N ALA A 76 -6.80 -12.72 0.07
CA ALA A 76 -6.27 -13.75 -0.83
C ALA A 76 -4.96 -14.35 -0.30
N TRP A 77 -4.04 -13.54 0.22
CA TRP A 77 -2.80 -14.03 0.80
C TRP A 77 -3.04 -14.84 2.09
N PHE A 78 -3.90 -14.38 3.01
CA PHE A 78 -4.23 -15.11 4.25
C PHE A 78 -4.84 -16.49 3.96
N ARG A 79 -5.77 -16.57 2.99
CA ARG A 79 -6.32 -17.85 2.52
C ARG A 79 -5.24 -18.78 1.98
N ALA A 80 -4.30 -18.24 1.20
CA ALA A 80 -3.18 -19.01 0.66
C ALA A 80 -2.23 -19.53 1.75
N GLN A 81 -2.12 -18.84 2.89
CA GLN A 81 -1.37 -19.29 4.07
C GLN A 81 -2.16 -20.27 4.98
N GLY A 82 -3.43 -20.54 4.68
CA GLY A 82 -4.29 -21.36 5.55
C GLY A 82 -4.64 -20.69 6.88
N ILE A 83 -4.53 -19.35 6.96
CA ILE A 83 -4.95 -18.59 8.13
C ILE A 83 -6.47 -18.42 8.06
N ALA A 84 -7.18 -18.95 9.06
CA ALA A 84 -8.63 -19.06 9.03
C ALA A 84 -9.37 -17.71 9.10
N LYS A 85 -8.78 -16.72 9.79
CA LYS A 85 -9.33 -15.37 9.89
C LYS A 85 -8.55 -14.45 8.96
N GLU A 86 -9.22 -13.96 7.93
CA GLU A 86 -8.69 -12.91 7.04
C GLU A 86 -8.56 -11.61 7.84
N PRO A 87 -7.66 -10.68 7.45
CA PRO A 87 -7.65 -9.37 8.06
C PRO A 87 -8.98 -8.71 7.77
N ASP A 88 -9.75 -8.47 8.81
CA ASP A 88 -11.03 -7.77 8.74
C ASP A 88 -10.91 -6.58 9.68
N VAL A 89 -11.18 -5.39 9.17
CA VAL A 89 -10.97 -4.14 9.87
C VAL A 89 -12.17 -3.25 9.67
N VAL A 90 -12.69 -2.72 10.78
CA VAL A 90 -13.77 -1.74 10.69
C VAL A 90 -13.16 -0.41 10.25
N VAL A 91 -13.60 0.13 9.12
CA VAL A 91 -13.13 1.42 8.63
C VAL A 91 -14.10 2.52 9.03
N HIS A 92 -13.62 3.46 9.84
CA HIS A 92 -14.34 4.68 10.18
C HIS A 92 -13.79 5.82 9.33
N LEU A 93 -14.42 6.07 8.18
CA LEU A 93 -14.25 7.30 7.43
C LEU A 93 -14.95 8.42 8.20
N VAL A 94 -14.20 9.31 8.84
CA VAL A 94 -14.77 10.39 9.66
C VAL A 94 -14.92 11.63 8.80
N GLY A 95 -16.16 11.95 8.41
CA GLY A 95 -16.50 13.07 7.53
C GLY A 95 -16.64 14.42 8.25
N PRO A 96 -16.85 15.52 7.49
CA PRO A 96 -17.12 16.85 8.06
C PRO A 96 -18.32 16.85 9.01
N GLY A 97 -18.14 17.37 10.23
CA GLY A 97 -19.18 17.40 11.26
C GLY A 97 -19.38 16.10 12.03
N GLU A 98 -18.68 15.03 11.64
CA GLU A 98 -18.70 13.74 12.35
C GLU A 98 -17.53 13.63 13.33
N SER A 99 -17.66 12.68 14.25
CA SER A 99 -16.58 12.31 15.17
C SER A 99 -16.64 10.85 15.55
N TYR A 100 -15.48 10.25 15.77
CA TYR A 100 -15.34 8.89 16.29
C TYR A 100 -14.52 8.89 17.58
N ARG A 101 -14.94 8.10 18.57
CA ARG A 101 -14.17 7.89 19.81
C ARG A 101 -13.58 6.49 19.78
N THR A 102 -12.26 6.41 19.61
CA THR A 102 -11.52 5.16 19.70
C THR A 102 -11.33 4.73 21.16
N THR A 103 -11.24 3.43 21.39
CA THR A 103 -10.85 2.79 22.65
C THR A 103 -9.32 2.83 22.87
N CYS A 104 -8.54 3.01 21.79
CA CYS A 104 -7.10 3.19 21.92
C CYS A 104 -6.78 4.47 22.68
N VAL A 105 -5.71 4.42 23.45
CA VAL A 105 -5.24 5.56 24.24
C VAL A 105 -3.95 6.12 23.65
N ASP A 106 -3.82 7.44 23.67
CA ASP A 106 -2.58 8.10 23.32
C ASP A 106 -1.49 7.88 24.39
N ARG A 107 -0.33 8.53 24.20
CA ARG A 107 0.80 8.45 25.15
C ARG A 107 0.48 9.00 26.55
N THR A 108 -0.61 9.73 26.70
CA THR A 108 -1.10 10.27 27.99
C THR A 108 -2.11 9.35 28.67
N GLY A 109 -2.52 8.27 28.00
CA GLY A 109 -3.58 7.39 28.49
C GLY A 109 -4.99 7.90 28.16
N THR A 110 -5.13 8.87 27.26
CA THR A 110 -6.41 9.47 26.89
C THR A 110 -6.93 8.86 25.59
N SER A 111 -8.20 8.47 25.57
CA SER A 111 -8.92 8.09 24.35
C SER A 111 -9.30 9.34 23.54
N PRO A 112 -8.70 9.56 22.35
CA PRO A 112 -8.99 10.75 21.56
C PRO A 112 -10.39 10.68 20.93
N VAL A 113 -10.99 11.86 20.77
CA VAL A 113 -12.12 12.05 19.85
C VAL A 113 -11.54 12.52 18.53
N VAL A 114 -11.72 11.70 17.50
CA VAL A 114 -11.23 11.95 16.15
C VAL A 114 -12.30 12.67 15.36
N THR A 115 -11.97 13.85 14.84
CA THR A 115 -12.78 14.59 13.86
C THR A 115 -12.20 14.40 12.47
N SER A 116 -12.90 14.87 11.43
CA SER A 116 -12.39 14.82 10.04
C SER A 116 -11.08 15.55 9.79
N GLU A 117 -10.70 16.50 10.65
CA GLU A 117 -9.46 17.28 10.53
C GLU A 117 -8.35 16.79 11.48
N TYR A 118 -8.58 15.70 12.20
CA TYR A 118 -7.61 15.15 13.13
C TYR A 118 -6.32 14.79 12.39
N GLN A 119 -5.17 15.32 12.83
CA GLN A 119 -3.89 15.22 12.12
C GLN A 119 -3.19 13.87 12.34
N ASN A 120 -3.93 12.77 12.24
CA ASN A 120 -3.38 11.43 12.24
C ASN A 120 -4.34 10.46 11.54
N LEU A 121 -3.77 9.40 10.97
CA LEU A 121 -4.48 8.16 10.64
C LEU A 121 -4.01 7.11 11.65
N PHE A 122 -4.85 6.14 12.02
CA PHE A 122 -4.36 5.05 12.85
C PHE A 122 -5.23 3.80 12.74
N TYR A 123 -4.57 2.65 12.88
CA TYR A 123 -5.18 1.40 13.30
C TYR A 123 -5.24 1.28 14.82
N CYS A 124 -6.39 0.84 15.34
CA CYS A 124 -6.60 0.51 16.74
C CYS A 124 -7.04 -0.94 16.90
N SER A 125 -6.18 -1.78 17.50
CA SER A 125 -6.45 -3.21 17.71
C SER A 125 -7.47 -3.52 18.81
N THR A 126 -7.92 -2.52 19.58
CA THR A 126 -8.89 -2.71 20.66
C THR A 126 -10.27 -2.18 20.33
N ASP A 127 -10.40 -1.42 19.24
CA ASP A 127 -11.70 -0.99 18.76
C ASP A 127 -12.51 -2.18 18.29
N THR A 128 -13.82 -2.10 18.47
CA THR A 128 -14.75 -3.13 18.02
C THR A 128 -15.84 -2.51 17.16
N GLY A 129 -16.34 -3.30 16.23
CA GLY A 129 -17.47 -2.94 15.41
C GLY A 129 -18.06 -4.16 14.73
N ARG A 130 -18.79 -3.95 13.64
CA ARG A 130 -19.40 -5.04 12.87
C ARG A 130 -19.06 -4.95 11.40
N ALA A 131 -18.69 -6.07 10.81
CA ALA A 131 -18.59 -6.22 9.37
C ALA A 131 -19.98 -6.16 8.70
N ALA A 132 -19.99 -6.05 7.37
CA ALA A 132 -21.22 -5.97 6.58
C ALA A 132 -22.12 -7.22 6.70
N ASP A 133 -21.53 -8.38 7.01
CA ASP A 133 -22.25 -9.63 7.28
C ASP A 133 -22.78 -9.75 8.72
N GLY A 134 -22.54 -8.73 9.55
CA GLY A 134 -22.98 -8.65 10.94
C GLY A 134 -22.07 -9.36 11.95
N THR A 135 -20.91 -9.88 11.52
CA THR A 135 -19.92 -10.45 12.43
C THR A 135 -19.22 -9.36 13.25
N ASP A 136 -18.93 -9.64 14.51
CA ASP A 136 -18.19 -8.72 15.36
C ASP A 136 -16.71 -8.77 14.98
N VAL A 137 -16.15 -7.59 14.70
CA VAL A 137 -14.75 -7.41 14.29
C VAL A 137 -14.03 -6.66 15.40
N VAL A 138 -12.79 -7.08 15.67
CA VAL A 138 -11.85 -6.40 16.57
C VAL A 138 -10.74 -5.83 15.70
N GLY A 139 -10.42 -4.55 15.90
CA GLY A 139 -9.57 -3.79 14.99
C GLY A 139 -10.38 -2.75 14.23
N SER A 140 -9.93 -1.50 14.26
CA SER A 140 -10.51 -0.44 13.43
C SER A 140 -9.45 0.48 12.85
N MET A 141 -9.66 0.91 11.61
CA MET A 141 -8.94 2.03 11.01
C MET A 141 -9.79 3.28 11.16
N VAL A 142 -9.20 4.33 11.72
CA VAL A 142 -9.86 5.63 11.85
C VAL A 142 -9.21 6.60 10.87
N LEU A 143 -9.99 7.06 9.90
CA LEU A 143 -9.53 7.75 8.71
C LEU A 143 -10.25 9.11 8.57
N PRO A 144 -9.66 10.21 9.08
CA PRO A 144 -10.21 11.55 8.94
C PRO A 144 -10.19 12.04 7.48
N VAL A 145 -11.37 12.25 6.90
CA VAL A 145 -11.50 12.50 5.45
C VAL A 145 -10.88 13.84 5.04
N VAL A 146 -11.02 14.90 5.84
CA VAL A 146 -10.42 16.20 5.53
C VAL A 146 -8.89 16.14 5.68
N THR A 147 -8.36 15.35 6.60
CA THR A 147 -6.91 15.10 6.68
C THR A 147 -6.40 14.38 5.43
N LEU A 148 -7.08 13.33 4.97
CA LEU A 148 -6.73 12.62 3.72
C LEU A 148 -6.83 13.53 2.49
N GLN A 149 -7.85 14.38 2.43
CA GLN A 149 -8.01 15.41 1.40
C GLN A 149 -6.81 16.37 1.35
N ARG A 150 -6.27 16.77 2.51
CA ARG A 150 -5.11 17.67 2.58
C ARG A 150 -3.82 16.99 2.13
N MET A 151 -3.72 15.68 2.30
CA MET A 151 -2.56 14.90 1.84
C MET A 151 -2.41 14.93 0.31
N TRP A 152 -3.52 14.91 -0.44
CA TRP A 152 -3.51 15.10 -1.90
C TRP A 152 -2.85 16.42 -2.33
N SER A 153 -2.90 17.43 -1.45
CA SER A 153 -2.30 18.75 -1.68
C SER A 153 -0.93 18.91 -0.98
N GLY A 154 -0.33 17.82 -0.50
CA GLY A 154 1.01 17.82 0.09
C GLY A 154 1.09 18.22 1.56
N ASP A 155 -0.04 18.29 2.27
CA ASP A 155 -0.07 18.38 3.74
C ASP A 155 -0.19 16.97 4.34
N ILE A 156 0.96 16.37 4.62
CA ILE A 156 1.08 15.03 5.16
C ILE A 156 1.02 15.11 6.68
N LEU A 157 -0.20 15.04 7.23
CA LEU A 157 -0.45 15.07 8.69
C LEU A 157 0.18 16.29 9.39
N GLY A 158 0.19 17.46 8.72
CA GLY A 158 0.81 18.68 9.22
C GLY A 158 2.24 18.93 8.72
N PHE A 159 2.85 17.96 8.02
CA PHE A 159 4.16 18.09 7.39
C PHE A 159 4.02 18.40 5.90
N ARG A 160 4.93 19.20 5.33
CA ARG A 160 4.89 19.53 3.90
C ARG A 160 5.68 18.51 3.11
N SER A 161 5.03 17.86 2.14
CA SER A 161 5.69 17.08 1.09
C SER A 161 6.03 17.97 -0.10
N SER A 162 7.17 17.73 -0.74
CA SER A 162 7.54 18.35 -2.02
C SER A 162 6.86 17.67 -3.22
N VAL A 163 6.31 16.48 -3.04
CA VAL A 163 5.60 15.70 -4.06
C VAL A 163 4.18 15.44 -3.52
N PRO A 164 3.22 16.33 -3.81
CA PRO A 164 1.82 16.12 -3.47
C PRO A 164 1.16 15.18 -4.49
N GLY A 165 0.16 14.43 -4.04
CA GLY A 165 -0.73 13.68 -4.92
C GLY A 165 -1.54 12.65 -4.15
N ASP A 166 -2.37 11.92 -4.87
CA ASP A 166 -3.37 11.05 -4.28
C ASP A 166 -2.80 9.77 -3.67
N PHE A 167 -1.66 9.32 -4.18
CA PHE A 167 -0.97 8.16 -3.67
C PHE A 167 -0.36 8.39 -2.28
N ALA A 168 -0.14 9.65 -1.89
CA ALA A 168 0.24 10.00 -0.52
C ALA A 168 -0.81 9.54 0.53
N ALA A 169 -2.10 9.72 0.21
CA ALA A 169 -3.19 9.22 1.03
C ALA A 169 -3.25 7.69 0.98
N ALA A 170 -3.13 7.09 -0.22
CA ALA A 170 -3.23 5.64 -0.39
C ALA A 170 -2.13 4.86 0.36
N VAL A 171 -0.86 5.28 0.25
CA VAL A 171 0.24 4.58 0.95
C VAL A 171 0.10 4.67 2.47
N SER A 172 -0.47 5.77 2.98
CA SER A 172 -0.70 5.94 4.42
C SER A 172 -1.88 5.09 4.90
N VAL A 173 -2.94 4.96 4.09
CA VAL A 173 -4.03 4.00 4.35
C VAL A 173 -3.51 2.56 4.31
N ALA A 174 -2.64 2.23 3.35
CA ALA A 174 -2.01 0.92 3.24
C ALA A 174 -1.09 0.60 4.43
N HIS A 175 -0.39 1.60 4.98
CA HIS A 175 0.37 1.46 6.23
C HIS A 175 -0.55 1.07 7.40
N GLU A 176 -1.65 1.80 7.60
CA GLU A 176 -2.59 1.48 8.69
C GLU A 176 -3.24 0.11 8.51
N PHE A 177 -3.56 -0.28 7.27
CA PHE A 177 -4.02 -1.63 6.96
C PHE A 177 -2.94 -2.68 7.25
N GLY A 178 -1.66 -2.34 7.01
CA GLY A 178 -0.51 -3.16 7.36
C GLY A 178 -0.44 -3.52 8.84
N HIS A 179 -0.86 -2.63 9.74
CA HIS A 179 -1.00 -2.95 11.17
C HIS A 179 -2.07 -4.02 11.41
N SER A 180 -3.22 -3.96 10.73
CA SER A 180 -4.25 -5.01 10.80
C SER A 180 -3.73 -6.37 10.32
N VAL A 181 -2.98 -6.40 9.21
CA VAL A 181 -2.32 -7.62 8.70
C VAL A 181 -1.38 -8.23 9.74
N VAL A 182 -0.58 -7.40 10.40
CA VAL A 182 0.35 -7.84 11.46
C VAL A 182 -0.41 -8.32 12.68
N ASP A 183 -1.49 -7.64 13.06
CA ASP A 183 -2.30 -7.99 14.22
C ASP A 183 -2.97 -9.36 14.05
N GLU A 184 -3.61 -9.59 12.91
CA GLU A 184 -4.35 -10.82 12.61
C GLU A 184 -3.42 -12.02 12.44
N ARG A 185 -2.29 -11.81 11.76
CA ARG A 185 -1.25 -12.84 11.69
C ARG A 185 -0.67 -13.12 13.08
N GLY A 186 -0.47 -12.11 13.92
CA GLY A 186 0.01 -12.29 15.28
C GLY A 186 -0.96 -13.07 16.17
N THR A 187 -2.27 -12.84 16.00
CA THR A 187 -3.32 -13.66 16.62
C THR A 187 -3.23 -15.12 16.16
N ALA A 188 -3.06 -15.37 14.86
CA ALA A 188 -2.88 -16.72 14.33
C ALA A 188 -1.61 -17.43 14.87
N LEU A 189 -0.58 -16.67 15.25
CA LEU A 189 0.64 -17.16 15.89
C LEU A 189 0.57 -17.21 17.43
N GLY A 190 -0.62 -17.16 18.03
CA GLY A 190 -0.79 -17.27 19.48
C GLY A 190 -0.34 -16.03 20.25
N GLY A 191 -0.36 -14.86 19.61
CA GLY A 191 -0.10 -13.57 20.24
C GLY A 191 1.23 -12.91 19.86
N SER A 192 2.13 -13.61 19.15
CA SER A 192 3.43 -13.08 18.73
C SER A 192 3.29 -11.91 17.77
N ARG A 193 3.85 -10.75 18.11
CA ARG A 193 3.86 -9.54 17.27
C ARG A 193 5.21 -8.82 17.39
N PRO A 194 5.68 -8.13 16.34
CA PRO A 194 6.80 -7.24 16.45
C PRO A 194 6.47 -6.07 17.39
N THR A 195 7.51 -5.46 17.97
CA THR A 195 7.36 -4.34 18.91
C THR A 195 8.36 -3.22 18.59
N GLY A 196 8.17 -2.05 19.19
CA GLY A 196 9.05 -0.91 18.99
C GLY A 196 9.06 -0.45 17.52
N GLN A 197 10.24 -0.13 16.99
CA GLN A 197 10.39 0.35 15.61
C GLN A 197 9.94 -0.68 14.57
N ASN A 198 10.14 -1.96 14.85
CA ASN A 198 9.81 -3.05 13.92
C ASN A 198 8.32 -3.11 13.59
N LEU A 199 7.43 -2.73 14.52
CA LEU A 199 5.99 -2.69 14.28
C LEU A 199 5.62 -1.69 13.16
N GLU A 200 6.28 -0.55 13.13
CA GLU A 200 6.04 0.51 12.15
C GLU A 200 6.67 0.17 10.79
N LEU A 201 7.90 -0.37 10.83
CA LEU A 201 8.62 -0.76 9.63
C LEU A 201 7.96 -1.95 8.93
N ILE A 202 7.39 -2.90 9.68
CA ILE A 202 6.66 -3.99 9.05
C ILE A 202 5.39 -3.46 8.36
N ALA A 203 4.69 -2.48 8.94
CA ALA A 203 3.52 -1.87 8.33
C ALA A 203 3.88 -1.11 7.03
N ASP A 204 4.98 -0.34 7.03
CA ASP A 204 5.53 0.27 5.81
C ASP A 204 5.90 -0.78 4.76
N CYS A 205 6.51 -1.90 5.18
CA CYS A 205 6.86 -2.98 4.26
C CYS A 205 5.61 -3.66 3.68
N MET A 206 4.58 -3.91 4.49
CA MET A 206 3.31 -4.44 3.99
C MET A 206 2.63 -3.47 3.01
N ALA A 207 2.69 -2.17 3.26
CA ALA A 207 2.22 -1.17 2.29
C ALA A 207 2.98 -1.25 0.96
N GLY A 208 4.30 -1.47 1.01
CA GLY A 208 5.13 -1.70 -0.17
C GLY A 208 4.75 -2.97 -0.94
N VAL A 209 4.42 -4.06 -0.24
CA VAL A 209 3.92 -5.30 -0.87
C VAL A 209 2.62 -5.03 -1.62
N TRP A 210 1.70 -4.26 -1.02
CA TRP A 210 0.47 -3.87 -1.69
C TRP A 210 0.73 -2.98 -2.91
N MET A 211 1.63 -2.00 -2.79
CA MET A 211 2.05 -1.16 -3.92
C MET A 211 2.59 -2.01 -5.09
N ALA A 212 3.26 -3.13 -4.81
CA ALA A 212 3.69 -4.06 -5.85
C ALA A 212 2.53 -4.84 -6.50
N TRP A 213 1.43 -5.12 -5.77
CA TRP A 213 0.20 -5.67 -6.37
C TRP A 213 -0.44 -4.65 -7.31
N VAL A 214 -0.63 -3.41 -6.84
CA VAL A 214 -1.18 -2.30 -7.64
C VAL A 214 -0.38 -2.09 -8.93
N GLN A 215 0.96 -2.14 -8.84
CA GLN A 215 1.83 -2.06 -10.03
C GLN A 215 1.56 -3.18 -11.04
N ARG A 216 1.38 -4.42 -10.57
CA ARG A 216 1.11 -5.58 -11.43
C ARG A 216 -0.27 -5.54 -12.08
N GLU A 217 -1.24 -4.93 -11.39
CA GLU A 217 -2.58 -4.71 -11.93
C GLU A 217 -2.62 -3.52 -12.92
N GLY A 218 -1.54 -2.75 -13.03
CA GLY A 218 -1.45 -1.60 -13.93
C GLY A 218 -2.15 -0.35 -13.41
N LEU A 219 -2.40 -0.29 -12.11
CA LEU A 219 -3.13 0.79 -11.42
C LEU A 219 -2.21 1.87 -10.84
N LEU A 220 -0.87 1.70 -10.91
CA LEU A 220 0.06 2.75 -10.54
C LEU A 220 0.23 3.74 -11.70
N GLU A 221 0.04 5.01 -11.40
CA GLU A 221 0.29 6.11 -12.32
C GLU A 221 1.75 6.58 -12.24
N ALA A 222 2.12 7.45 -13.19
CA ALA A 222 3.45 8.05 -13.20
C ALA A 222 3.54 9.13 -12.10
N GLY A 223 4.32 8.88 -11.06
CA GLY A 223 4.49 9.78 -9.92
C GLY A 223 4.11 9.14 -8.58
N ASP A 224 3.27 8.11 -8.58
CA ASP A 224 2.75 7.46 -7.36
C ASP A 224 3.85 6.90 -6.46
N VAL A 225 4.88 6.30 -7.07
CA VAL A 225 6.03 5.76 -6.33
C VAL A 225 6.81 6.89 -5.66
N GLU A 226 7.01 8.01 -6.36
CA GLU A 226 7.67 9.20 -5.84
C GLU A 226 6.84 9.87 -4.71
N GLU A 227 5.52 9.93 -4.86
CA GLU A 227 4.59 10.41 -3.83
C GLU A 227 4.63 9.56 -2.57
N ALA A 228 4.66 8.23 -2.72
CA ALA A 228 4.77 7.29 -1.60
C ALA A 228 6.05 7.52 -0.79
N ILE A 229 7.18 7.64 -1.49
CA ILE A 229 8.50 7.88 -0.88
C ILE A 229 8.50 9.24 -0.17
N ALA A 230 8.07 10.30 -0.85
CA ALA A 230 8.04 11.66 -0.29
C ALA A 230 7.13 11.76 0.95
N THR A 231 6.03 10.99 0.98
CA THR A 231 5.13 10.88 2.14
C THR A 231 5.87 10.32 3.36
N LEU A 232 6.62 9.22 3.20
CA LEU A 232 7.38 8.64 4.30
C LEU A 232 8.55 9.54 4.75
N GLU A 233 9.18 10.24 3.82
CA GLU A 233 10.21 11.24 4.14
C GLU A 233 9.65 12.41 4.95
N ALA A 234 8.48 12.94 4.56
CA ALA A 234 7.79 14.02 5.27
C ALA A 234 7.44 13.62 6.71
N LEU A 235 6.88 12.42 6.89
CA LEU A 235 6.50 11.90 8.21
C LEU A 235 7.70 11.56 9.11
N SER A 236 8.87 11.31 8.51
CA SER A 236 10.08 10.94 9.25
C SER A 236 11.01 12.12 9.53
N GLY A 237 10.70 13.31 9.00
CA GLY A 237 11.40 14.55 9.28
C GLY A 237 12.90 14.51 8.91
N THR A 238 13.23 14.65 7.63
CA THR A 238 14.64 14.85 7.20
C THR A 238 15.19 16.26 7.49
N THR A 239 14.48 17.11 8.22
CA THR A 239 15.05 18.28 8.94
C THR A 239 14.38 18.55 10.31
N ALA A 240 15.00 18.03 11.38
CA ALA A 240 15.04 18.51 12.78
C ALA A 240 13.76 18.69 13.64
N THR A 241 13.86 18.15 14.88
CA THR A 241 13.38 18.69 16.20
C THR A 241 12.35 17.95 17.06
N SER A 242 11.92 16.71 16.79
CA SER A 242 11.08 15.95 17.76
C SER A 242 11.58 14.53 18.08
N GLY A 243 12.65 14.43 18.88
CA GLY A 243 12.81 13.43 19.97
C GLY A 243 12.88 11.92 19.67
N TRP A 244 12.62 11.45 18.46
CA TRP A 244 12.80 10.04 18.06
C TRP A 244 13.60 10.02 16.76
N ASN A 245 14.82 9.47 16.81
CA ASN A 245 15.69 9.32 15.64
C ASN A 245 15.14 8.24 14.69
N ARG A 246 13.99 8.48 14.04
CA ARG A 246 13.52 7.69 12.90
C ARG A 246 14.19 8.30 11.67
N SER A 247 15.23 7.65 11.15
CA SER A 247 15.75 8.08 9.85
C SER A 247 14.63 7.87 8.83
N GLY A 248 14.25 8.88 8.05
CA GLY A 248 13.31 8.67 6.93
C GLY A 248 13.77 7.57 5.98
N GLY A 249 15.08 7.30 5.97
CA GLY A 249 15.68 6.17 5.29
C GLY A 249 15.14 4.81 5.74
N ASP A 250 14.82 4.57 7.02
CA ASP A 250 14.40 3.23 7.49
C ASP A 250 13.00 2.89 6.98
N ARG A 251 12.07 3.86 7.05
CA ARG A 251 10.70 3.70 6.55
C ARG A 251 10.68 3.51 5.04
N VAL A 252 11.44 4.35 4.31
CA VAL A 252 11.59 4.23 2.86
C VAL A 252 12.25 2.90 2.47
N GLN A 253 13.24 2.43 3.24
CA GLN A 253 13.85 1.11 3.03
C GLN A 253 12.83 -0.01 3.23
N ALA A 254 12.00 0.06 4.28
CA ALA A 254 10.97 -0.93 4.54
C ALA A 254 9.91 -0.98 3.42
N LEU A 255 9.40 0.18 3.01
CA LEU A 255 8.48 0.30 1.86
C LEU A 255 9.11 -0.33 0.61
N ASN A 256 10.35 0.04 0.29
CA ASN A 256 11.06 -0.49 -0.87
C ASN A 256 11.32 -2.00 -0.77
N ALA A 257 11.58 -2.54 0.43
CA ALA A 257 11.74 -3.98 0.62
C ALA A 257 10.46 -4.75 0.27
N GLY A 258 9.30 -4.22 0.66
CA GLY A 258 8.00 -4.77 0.25
C GLY A 258 7.74 -4.63 -1.25
N PHE A 259 8.02 -3.45 -1.79
CA PHE A 259 7.75 -3.12 -3.20
C PHE A 259 8.60 -3.92 -4.18
N SER A 260 9.91 -4.03 -3.90
CA SER A 260 10.88 -4.63 -4.84
C SER A 260 11.15 -6.12 -4.61
N GLY A 261 10.83 -6.68 -3.44
CA GLY A 261 11.76 -7.63 -2.84
C GLY A 261 11.28 -9.04 -2.42
N GLY A 262 9.98 -9.38 -2.42
CA GLY A 262 9.62 -10.78 -2.12
C GLY A 262 8.24 -11.06 -1.53
N GLY A 263 7.33 -10.09 -1.56
CA GLY A 263 6.02 -10.25 -0.95
C GLY A 263 6.08 -10.32 0.59
N PRO A 264 5.01 -10.77 1.24
CA PRO A 264 4.86 -10.65 2.70
C PRO A 264 5.96 -11.35 3.51
N GLU A 265 6.51 -12.46 3.02
CA GLU A 265 7.53 -13.25 3.74
C GLU A 265 8.86 -12.49 3.92
N ALA A 266 9.22 -11.65 2.96
CA ALA A 266 10.41 -10.80 3.09
C ALA A 266 10.23 -9.79 4.23
N CYS A 267 9.06 -9.16 4.33
CA CYS A 267 8.70 -8.25 5.42
C CYS A 267 8.70 -8.95 6.77
N ILE A 268 8.11 -10.15 6.85
CA ILE A 268 8.07 -10.95 8.08
C ILE A 268 9.49 -11.33 8.52
N GLY A 269 10.33 -11.82 7.60
CA GLY A 269 11.71 -12.22 7.93
C GLY A 269 12.58 -11.06 8.42
N ALA A 270 12.34 -9.86 7.90
CA ALA A 270 13.08 -8.64 8.27
C ALA A 270 12.59 -8.04 9.59
N TYR A 271 11.27 -7.92 9.78
CA TYR A 271 10.68 -7.03 10.78
C TYR A 271 9.79 -7.73 11.83
N TRP A 272 9.56 -9.04 11.78
CA TRP A 272 8.73 -9.74 12.79
C TRP A 272 9.45 -10.03 14.13
N LYS A 273 10.75 -9.74 14.21
CA LYS A 273 11.61 -10.11 15.34
C LYS A 273 11.48 -9.18 16.53
#